data_AF-A0A6N0I1V7-F1
#
_entry.id   AF-A0A6N0I1V7-F1
#
_cell.length_a   1.000
_cell.length_b   1.000
_cell.length_c   1.000
_cell.angle_alpha   90.00
_cell.angle_beta   90.00
_cell.angle_gamma   90.00
#
_symmetry.space_group_name_H-M   'P 1'
#
loop_
_entity.id
_entity.type
_entity.pdbx_description
1 polymer ?
#
loop_
_entity_poly.entity_id
_entity_poly.type
_entity_poly.pdbx_seq_one_letter_code
_entity_poly.pdbx_strand_id
1 'polypeptide(L)'
;MKIYLILLPILYLIVSYISIFKMKSMFVHILRIIMGILLLFVVAITTLQFPSENWWVFVVLLLLVGNVEVTAFKVLKNDHKGVSILNIISIIIFVIYIILTFTMY
;
A
#
# COMPACT_ATOMS: atom_id res chain seq x y z
N MET A 1 -7.37 20.01 -1.11
CA MET A 1 -7.17 18.56 -1.29
C MET A 1 -5.81 18.14 -0.77
N LYS A 2 -5.78 17.13 0.09
CA LYS A 2 -4.55 16.52 0.60
C LYS A 2 -3.95 15.57 -0.44
N ILE A 3 -3.44 16.13 -1.54
CA ILE A 3 -2.84 15.37 -2.67
C ILE A 3 -1.82 14.33 -2.20
N TYR A 4 -1.11 14.60 -1.10
CA TYR A 4 -0.16 13.67 -0.50
C TYR A 4 -0.78 12.33 -0.06
N LEU A 5 -2.07 12.30 0.33
CA LEU A 5 -2.76 11.05 0.69
C LEU A 5 -2.87 10.11 -0.50
N ILE A 6 -2.91 10.63 -1.74
CA ILE A 6 -2.94 9.80 -2.96
C ILE A 6 -1.52 9.58 -3.47
N LEU A 7 -0.68 10.62 -3.46
CA LEU A 7 0.68 10.55 -4.00
C LEU A 7 1.56 9.56 -3.24
N LEU A 8 1.50 9.52 -1.91
CA LEU A 8 2.35 8.65 -1.11
C LEU A 8 2.07 7.15 -1.34
N PRO A 9 0.79 6.67 -1.36
CA PRO A 9 0.48 5.31 -1.77
C PRO A 9 0.90 4.98 -3.20
N ILE A 10 0.77 5.91 -4.16
CA ILE A 10 1.24 5.69 -5.54
C ILE A 10 2.75 5.44 -5.55
N LEU A 11 3.53 6.30 -4.88
CA LEU A 11 4.98 6.14 -4.78
C LEU A 11 5.35 4.80 -4.13
N TYR A 12 4.64 4.42 -3.05
CA TYR A 12 4.83 3.11 -2.42
C TYR A 12 4.55 1.95 -3.39
N LEU A 13 3.48 2.00 -4.18
CA LEU A 13 3.16 0.96 -5.17
C LEU A 13 4.23 0.87 -6.28
N ILE A 14 4.73 2.00 -6.77
CA ILE A 14 5.82 2.03 -7.77
C ILE A 14 7.10 1.39 -7.21
N VAL A 15 7.53 1.83 -6.02
CA VAL A 15 8.73 1.28 -5.38
C VAL A 15 8.55 -0.20 -5.07
N SER A 16 7.36 -0.61 -4.64
CA SER A 16 7.03 -2.00 -4.37
C SER A 16 7.09 -2.86 -5.63
N TYR A 17 6.55 -2.38 -6.76
CA TYR A 17 6.64 -3.08 -8.03
C TYR A 17 8.09 -3.32 -8.46
N ILE A 18 8.93 -2.27 -8.39
CA ILE A 18 10.35 -2.36 -8.73
C ILE A 18 11.06 -3.36 -7.80
N SER A 19 10.83 -3.24 -6.49
CA SER A 19 11.41 -4.10 -5.46
C SER A 19 11.04 -5.58 -5.64
N ILE A 20 9.78 -5.88 -5.97
CA ILE A 20 9.27 -7.25 -6.04
C ILE A 20 9.65 -7.93 -7.36
N PHE A 21 9.53 -7.21 -8.48
CA PHE A 21 9.60 -7.83 -9.82
C PHE A 21 10.89 -7.53 -10.58
N LYS A 22 11.56 -6.41 -10.31
CA LYS A 22 12.73 -5.95 -11.09
C LYS A 22 14.04 -6.07 -10.32
N MET A 23 14.04 -5.79 -9.02
CA MET A 23 15.26 -5.72 -8.20
C MET A 23 15.15 -6.60 -6.96
N LYS A 24 15.37 -7.90 -7.14
CA LYS A 24 15.34 -8.91 -6.07
C LYS A 24 16.60 -8.86 -5.19
N SER A 25 16.77 -7.77 -4.46
CA SER A 25 17.83 -7.61 -3.45
C SER A 25 17.22 -7.50 -2.05
N MET A 26 17.89 -8.10 -1.06
CA MET A 26 17.49 -8.02 0.34
C MET A 26 17.42 -6.58 0.84
N PHE A 27 18.33 -5.70 0.38
CA PHE A 27 18.33 -4.29 0.75
C PHE A 27 17.05 -3.58 0.28
N VAL A 28 16.62 -3.82 -0.96
CA VAL A 28 15.42 -3.20 -1.54
C VAL A 28 14.14 -3.77 -0.93
N HIS A 29 14.17 -5.01 -0.45
CA HIS A 29 13.08 -5.60 0.32
C HIS A 29 12.90 -4.92 1.69
N ILE A 30 13.99 -4.75 2.45
CA ILE A 30 13.98 -4.06 3.75
C ILE A 30 13.50 -2.61 3.58
N LEU A 31 14.02 -1.92 2.56
CA LEU A 31 13.62 -0.54 2.28
C LEU A 31 12.12 -0.42 1.97
N ARG A 32 11.55 -1.36 1.19
CA ARG A 32 10.09 -1.38 0.92
C ARG A 32 9.28 -1.54 2.20
N ILE A 33 9.67 -2.44 3.09
CA ILE A 33 8.99 -2.65 4.38
C ILE A 33 9.04 -1.36 5.22
N ILE A 34 10.22 -0.75 5.34
CA ILE A 34 10.39 0.51 6.08
C ILE A 34 9.48 1.60 5.47
N MET A 35 9.44 1.72 4.15
CA MET A 35 8.57 2.68 3.47
C MET A 35 7.08 2.40 3.72
N GLY A 36 6.65 1.14 3.70
CA GLY A 36 5.27 0.75 4.02
C GLY A 36 4.90 1.11 5.45
N ILE A 37 5.77 0.85 6.42
CA ILE A 37 5.57 1.23 7.82
C ILE A 37 5.49 2.76 7.96
N LEU A 38 6.42 3.50 7.36
CA LEU A 38 6.42 4.97 7.40
C LEU A 38 5.15 5.55 6.77
N LEU A 39 4.69 4.99 5.64
CA LEU A 39 3.44 5.37 5.01
C LEU A 39 2.25 5.21 5.97
N LEU A 40 2.16 4.06 6.65
CA LEU A 40 1.11 3.81 7.62
C LEU A 40 1.17 4.80 8.79
N PHE A 41 2.36 5.09 9.32
CA PHE A 41 2.53 6.09 10.38
C PHE A 41 2.07 7.48 9.95
N VAL A 42 2.51 7.95 8.77
CA VAL A 42 2.14 9.27 8.24
C VAL A 42 0.63 9.36 8.09
N VAL A 43 0.00 8.38 7.47
CA VAL A 43 -1.46 8.40 7.26
C VAL A 43 -2.23 8.27 8.57
N ALA A 44 -1.79 7.41 9.51
CA ALA A 44 -2.41 7.28 10.83
C ALA A 44 -2.42 8.61 11.61
N ILE A 45 -1.26 9.29 11.69
CA ILE A 45 -1.14 10.59 12.36
C ILE A 45 -2.02 11.63 11.65
N THR A 46 -2.04 11.58 10.32
CA THR A 46 -2.89 12.48 9.54
C THR A 46 -4.36 12.24 9.83
N THR A 47 -4.81 10.99 9.97
CA THR A 47 -6.21 10.63 10.24
C THR A 47 -6.67 10.94 11.66
N LEU A 48 -5.76 10.97 12.65
CA LEU A 48 -6.09 11.36 14.03
C LEU A 48 -6.58 12.81 14.16
N GLN A 49 -6.24 13.66 13.20
CA GLN A 49 -6.67 15.06 13.17
C GLN A 49 -8.10 15.24 12.59
N PHE A 50 -8.81 14.16 12.26
CA PHE A 50 -10.08 14.16 11.53
C PHE A 50 -11.18 13.42 12.30
N PRO A 51 -12.46 13.58 11.88
CA PRO A 51 -13.56 12.81 12.44
C PRO A 51 -13.26 11.30 12.42
N SER A 52 -13.79 10.59 13.42
CA SER A 52 -13.60 9.14 13.59
C SER A 52 -14.01 8.32 12.35
N GLU A 53 -14.93 8.83 11.54
CA GLU A 53 -15.37 8.24 10.28
C GLU A 53 -14.23 8.11 9.24
N ASN A 54 -13.24 9.00 9.27
CA ASN A 54 -12.13 9.01 8.31
C ASN A 54 -11.12 7.86 8.56
N TRP A 55 -11.27 7.11 9.66
CA TRP A 55 -10.43 5.97 10.00
C TRP A 55 -10.47 4.86 8.95
N TRP A 56 -11.56 4.76 8.17
CA TRP A 56 -11.69 3.80 7.08
C TRP A 56 -10.62 3.97 5.99
N VAL A 57 -10.18 5.21 5.73
CA VAL A 57 -9.09 5.50 4.77
C VAL A 57 -7.79 4.85 5.25
N PHE A 58 -7.50 4.90 6.55
CA PHE A 58 -6.33 4.24 7.13
C PHE A 58 -6.45 2.70 7.06
N VAL A 59 -7.61 2.14 7.41
CA VAL A 59 -7.83 0.69 7.37
C VAL A 59 -7.63 0.13 5.96
N VAL A 60 -8.19 0.78 4.94
CA VAL A 60 -8.02 0.34 3.55
C VAL A 60 -6.56 0.45 3.10
N LEU A 61 -5.84 1.49 3.53
CA LEU A 61 -4.40 1.60 3.26
C LEU A 61 -3.59 0.49 3.92
N LEU A 62 -3.92 0.12 5.17
CA LEU A 62 -3.29 -1.00 5.87
C LEU A 62 -3.50 -2.32 5.13
N LEU A 63 -4.70 -2.54 4.59
CA LEU A 63 -4.98 -3.69 3.73
C LEU A 63 -4.15 -3.66 2.44
N LEU A 64 -3.98 -2.49 1.82
CA LEU A 64 -3.16 -2.34 0.61
C LEU A 64 -1.69 -2.71 0.88
N VAL A 65 -1.09 -2.14 1.92
CA VAL A 65 0.30 -2.41 2.31
C VAL A 65 0.46 -3.89 2.67
N GLY A 66 -0.44 -4.45 3.47
CA GLY A 66 -0.42 -5.87 3.81
C GLY A 66 -0.50 -6.77 2.58
N ASN A 67 -1.39 -6.46 1.64
CA ASN A 67 -1.54 -7.24 0.40
C ASN A 67 -0.28 -7.19 -0.48
N VAL A 68 0.38 -6.02 -0.57
CA VAL A 68 1.66 -5.87 -1.29
C VAL A 68 2.78 -6.67 -0.64
N GLU A 69 2.90 -6.67 0.69
CA GLU A 69 3.93 -7.46 1.38
C GLU A 69 3.68 -8.98 1.26
N VAL A 70 2.41 -9.42 1.29
CA VAL A 70 2.05 -10.81 0.99
C VAL A 70 2.38 -11.16 -0.46
N THR A 71 2.19 -10.24 -1.40
CA THR A 71 2.58 -10.43 -2.81
C THR A 71 4.08 -10.67 -2.92
N ALA A 72 4.89 -9.88 -2.22
CA ALA A 72 6.33 -10.06 -2.18
C ALA A 72 6.71 -11.45 -1.65
N PHE A 73 6.07 -11.89 -0.56
CA PHE A 73 6.29 -13.22 0.00
C PHE A 73 5.91 -14.35 -0.99
N LYS A 74 4.78 -14.21 -1.70
CA LYS A 74 4.35 -15.18 -2.71
C LYS A 74 5.28 -15.24 -3.92
N VAL A 75 5.85 -14.12 -4.34
CA VAL A 75 6.90 -14.08 -5.38
C VAL A 75 8.14 -14.85 -4.92
N LEU A 76 8.57 -14.70 -3.65
CA LEU A 76 9.69 -15.47 -3.09
C LEU A 76 9.43 -16.98 -3.08
N LYS A 77 8.16 -17.40 -2.97
CA LYS A 77 7.74 -18.80 -3.02
C LYS A 77 7.44 -19.33 -4.43
N ASN A 78 7.64 -18.52 -5.48
CA ASN A 78 7.29 -18.84 -6.87
C ASN A 78 5.80 -19.21 -7.07
N ASP A 79 4.91 -18.70 -6.22
CA ASP A 79 3.46 -18.92 -6.33
C ASP A 79 2.85 -17.91 -7.32
N HIS A 80 3.01 -18.18 -8.62
CA HIS A 80 2.57 -17.27 -9.69
C HIS A 80 1.04 -17.02 -9.69
N LYS A 81 0.24 -18.05 -9.36
CA LYS A 81 -1.21 -17.93 -9.28
C LYS A 81 -1.62 -17.00 -8.14
N GLY A 82 -1.04 -17.21 -6.95
CA GLY A 82 -1.25 -16.34 -5.79
C GLY A 82 -0.86 -14.89 -6.07
N VAL A 83 0.28 -14.67 -6.71
CA VAL A 83 0.75 -13.32 -7.10
C VAL A 83 -0.23 -12.62 -8.05
N SER A 84 -0.75 -13.33 -9.05
CA SER A 84 -1.72 -12.75 -9.99
C SER A 84 -2.99 -12.30 -9.28
N ILE A 85 -3.53 -13.14 -8.38
CA ILE A 85 -4.71 -12.80 -7.57
C ILE A 85 -4.44 -11.60 -6.69
N LEU A 86 -3.30 -11.58 -5.98
CA LEU A 86 -2.96 -10.48 -5.08
C LEU A 86 -2.75 -9.16 -5.83
N ASN A 87 -2.19 -9.18 -7.05
CA ASN A 87 -2.07 -7.98 -7.88
C ASN A 87 -3.45 -7.41 -8.27
N ILE A 88 -4.41 -8.27 -8.62
CA ILE A 88 -5.79 -7.84 -8.92
C ILE A 88 -6.42 -7.22 -7.67
N ILE A 89 -6.24 -7.86 -6.51
CA ILE A 89 -6.73 -7.36 -5.22
C ILE A 89 -6.08 -6.00 -4.89
N SER A 90 -4.77 -5.82 -5.10
CA SER A 90 -4.08 -4.53 -4.90
C SER A 90 -4.72 -3.42 -5.71
N ILE A 91 -5.06 -3.67 -6.97
CA ILE A 91 -5.73 -2.68 -7.83
C ILE A 91 -7.11 -2.34 -7.26
N ILE A 92 -7.91 -3.34 -6.88
CA ILE A 92 -9.25 -3.14 -6.30
C ILE A 92 -9.16 -2.32 -5.01
N ILE A 93 -8.28 -2.70 -4.08
CA ILE A 93 -8.08 -1.97 -2.82
C ILE A 93 -7.65 -0.53 -3.09
N PHE A 94 -6.74 -0.32 -4.05
CA PHE A 94 -6.27 1.02 -4.39
C PHE A 94 -7.37 1.91 -4.99
N VAL A 95 -8.24 1.35 -5.84
CA VAL A 95 -9.42 2.07 -6.35
C VAL A 95 -10.37 2.46 -5.21
N ILE A 96 -10.65 1.53 -4.29
CA ILE A 96 -11.48 1.80 -3.11
C ILE A 96 -10.84 2.90 -2.25
N TYR A 97 -9.52 2.83 -2.04
CA TYR A 97 -8.76 3.85 -1.30
C TYR A 97 -8.91 5.24 -1.92
N ILE A 98 -8.80 5.34 -3.25
CA ILE A 98 -8.98 6.61 -3.97
C ILE A 98 -10.39 7.15 -3.73
N ILE A 99 -11.43 6.32 -3.93
CA ILE A 99 -12.82 6.73 -3.74
C ILE A 99 -13.03 7.26 -2.32
N LEU A 100 -12.60 6.49 -1.30
CA LEU A 100 -12.73 6.90 0.10
C LEU A 100 -11.99 8.19 0.40
N THR A 101 -10.79 8.37 -0.17
CA THR A 101 -10.01 9.58 0.02
C THR A 101 -10.73 10.80 -0.55
N PHE A 102 -11.37 10.69 -1.72
CA PHE A 102 -12.14 11.78 -2.31
C PHE A 102 -13.48 12.06 -1.60
N THR A 103 -14.11 11.05 -1.00
CA THR A 103 -15.39 11.23 -0.31
C THR A 103 -15.23 11.78 1.10
N MET A 104 -14.13 11.45 1.77
CA MET A 104 -13.91 11.78 3.20
C MET A 104 -12.99 13.01 3.43
N TYR A 105 -12.30 13.53 2.39
CA TYR A 105 -11.32 14.63 2.48
C TYR A 105 -11.35 15.58 1.28
#